data_AF-A0A0Q9SDR6-F1
#
_entry.id   AF-A0A0Q9SDR6-F1
#
_cell.length_a   1.000
_cell.length_b   1.000
_cell.length_c   1.000
_cell.angle_alpha   90.00
_cell.angle_beta   90.00
_cell.angle_gamma   90.00
#
_symmetry.space_group_name_H-M   'P 1'
#
loop_
_entity.id
_entity.type
_entity.pdbx_description
1 polymer ?
#
loop_
_entity_poly.entity_id
_entity_poly.type
_entity_poly.pdbx_seq_one_letter_code
_entity_poly.pdbx_strand_id
1 'polypeptide(L)' 'MAKKLDSHTLNLIKEALSKMDVNYKKVNIDLESGDITEDPHSMNIQDLLALGKGISKERAKEWAKDVEEARNDW' A
#
# COMPACT_ATOMS: atom_id res chain seq x y z
N MET A 1 14.64 -10.42 -20.15
CA MET A 1 13.55 -10.14 -21.11
C MET A 1 12.25 -10.15 -20.34
N ALA A 2 11.45 -9.07 -20.40
CA ALA A 2 10.15 -9.05 -19.74
C ALA A 2 9.19 -9.99 -20.51
N LYS A 3 8.82 -11.11 -19.89
CA LYS A 3 7.76 -11.98 -20.41
C LYS A 3 6.44 -11.26 -20.16
N LYS A 4 5.78 -10.83 -21.24
CA LYS A 4 4.43 -10.29 -21.16
C LYS A 4 3.44 -11.45 -21.10
N LEU A 5 2.49 -11.37 -20.18
CA LEU A 5 1.31 -12.23 -20.18
C LEU A 5 0.49 -11.96 -21.45
N ASP A 6 -0.10 -13.00 -22.02
CA ASP A 6 -1.09 -12.84 -23.08
C ASP A 6 -2.37 -12.21 -22.50
N SER A 7 -3.17 -11.61 -23.38
CA SER A 7 -4.38 -10.88 -22.99
C SER A 7 -5.43 -11.77 -22.31
N HIS A 8 -5.46 -13.06 -22.64
CA HIS A 8 -6.45 -13.99 -22.08
C HIS A 8 -6.09 -14.31 -20.62
N THR A 9 -4.85 -14.70 -20.35
CA THR A 9 -4.39 -14.94 -18.97
C THR A 9 -4.46 -13.68 -18.11
N LEU A 10 -4.16 -12.50 -18.69
CA LEU A 10 -4.28 -11.23 -17.96
C LEU A 10 -5.74 -10.90 -17.57
N ASN A 11 -6.71 -11.22 -18.42
CA ASN A 11 -8.13 -11.03 -18.10
C ASN A 11 -8.60 -11.99 -17.00
N LEU A 12 -8.18 -13.26 -17.03
CA LEU A 12 -8.50 -14.22 -15.97
C LEU A 12 -7.93 -13.78 -14.61
N ILE A 13 -6.70 -13.25 -14.59
CA ILE A 13 -6.09 -12.71 -13.38
C ILE A 13 -6.90 -11.51 -12.86
N LYS A 14 -7.33 -10.59 -13.73
CA LYS A 14 -8.18 -9.46 -13.33
C LYS A 14 -9.52 -9.90 -12.75
N GLU A 15 -10.17 -10.89 -13.34
CA GLU A 15 -11.43 -11.43 -12.81
C GLU A 15 -11.23 -12.09 -11.45
N ALA A 16 -10.15 -12.86 -11.28
CA ALA A 16 -9.81 -13.48 -10.00
C ALA A 16 -9.55 -12.44 -8.90
N LEU A 17 -8.77 -11.40 -9.21
CA LEU A 17 -8.49 -10.29 -8.29
C LEU A 17 -9.75 -9.49 -7.94
N SER A 18 -10.64 -9.25 -8.92
CA SER A 18 -11.91 -8.56 -8.70
C SER A 18 -12.85 -9.34 -7.77
N LYS A 19 -12.85 -10.68 -7.84
CA LYS A 19 -13.60 -11.52 -6.88
C LYS A 19 -13.08 -11.43 -5.45
N MET A 20 -11.82 -11.06 -5.27
CA MET A 20 -11.18 -10.85 -3.98
C MET A 20 -11.25 -9.39 -3.49
N ASP A 21 -11.98 -8.52 -4.20
CA ASP A 21 -12.09 -7.08 -3.93
C ASP A 21 -10.74 -6.31 -4.04
N VAL A 22 -9.78 -6.86 -4.79
CA VAL A 22 -8.47 -6.23 -5.00
C VAL A 22 -8.55 -5.31 -6.22
N ASN A 23 -8.74 -4.01 -6.00
CA ASN A 23 -8.92 -2.99 -7.04
C ASN A 23 -7.67 -2.15 -7.34
N TYR A 24 -6.48 -2.77 -7.32
CA TYR A 24 -5.21 -2.07 -7.44
C TYR A 24 -4.63 -2.08 -8.85
N LYS A 25 -3.99 -0.97 -9.22
CA LYS A 25 -3.32 -0.80 -10.53
C LYS A 25 -2.12 -1.74 -10.71
N LYS A 26 -1.52 -2.18 -9.61
CA LYS A 26 -0.41 -3.14 -9.56
C LYS A 26 -0.58 -4.05 -8.33
N VAL A 27 -0.34 -5.34 -8.54
CA VAL A 27 -0.34 -6.36 -7.49
C VAL A 27 0.87 -7.25 -7.70
N ASN A 28 1.45 -7.73 -6.60
CA ASN A 28 2.46 -8.77 -6.58
C ASN A 28 1.78 -10.07 -6.16
N ILE A 29 1.92 -11.09 -6.99
CA ILE A 29 1.39 -12.43 -6.71
C ILE A 29 2.59 -13.33 -6.47
N ASP A 30 2.72 -13.84 -5.25
CA ASP A 30 3.66 -14.89 -4.92
C ASP A 30 3.08 -16.23 -5.40
N LEU A 31 3.76 -16.89 -6.34
CA LEU A 31 3.31 -18.15 -6.91
C LEU A 31 3.68 -19.37 -6.03
N GLU A 32 4.59 -19.21 -5.06
CA GLU A 32 4.97 -20.27 -4.13
C GLU A 32 4.02 -20.32 -2.93
N SER A 33 3.71 -19.16 -2.32
CA SER A 33 2.79 -19.09 -1.19
C SER A 33 1.32 -18.89 -1.59
N GLY A 34 1.07 -18.37 -2.79
CA GLY A 34 -0.26 -17.95 -3.24
C GLY A 34 -0.70 -16.61 -2.66
N ASP A 35 0.20 -15.89 -1.97
CA ASP A 35 -0.13 -14.60 -1.38
C ASP A 35 -0.23 -13.51 -2.44
N ILE A 36 -1.27 -12.70 -2.33
CA ILE A 36 -1.47 -11.52 -3.16
C ILE A 36 -1.18 -10.31 -2.28
N THR A 37 -0.10 -9.61 -2.60
CA THR A 37 0.29 -8.37 -1.94
C THR A 37 0.07 -7.19 -2.87
N GLU A 38 -0.52 -6.13 -2.33
CA GLU A 38 -0.66 -4.87 -3.05
C GLU A 38 0.71 -4.18 -3.07
N ASP A 39 1.08 -3.57 -4.20
CA ASP A 39 2.35 -2.86 -4.29
C ASP A 39 2.34 -1.66 -3.31
N PRO A 40 3.20 -1.66 -2.26
CA PRO A 40 3.19 -0.59 -1.26
C PRO A 40 3.57 0.78 -1.85
N HIS A 41 4.14 0.82 -3.08
CA HIS A 41 4.40 2.07 -3.78
C HIS A 41 3.13 2.78 -4.30
N SER A 42 1.93 2.21 -4.13
CA SER A 42 0.68 2.97 -4.32
C SER A 42 0.11 3.59 -3.05
N MET A 43 0.69 3.34 -1.86
CA MET A 43 0.25 4.04 -0.66
C MET A 43 0.70 5.49 -0.72
N ASN A 44 -0.26 6.39 -0.95
CA ASN A 44 -0.01 7.81 -0.85
C ASN A 44 0.13 8.20 0.65
N ILE A 45 0.72 9.35 0.96
CA ILE A 45 0.90 9.82 2.35
C ILE A 45 -0.44 9.85 3.12
N GLN A 46 -1.56 10.11 2.45
CA GLN A 46 -2.88 10.07 3.08
C GLN A 46 -3.34 8.64 3.41
N ASP A 47 -2.93 7.61 2.66
CA ASP A 47 -3.22 6.21 3.00
C ASP A 47 -2.42 5.77 4.23
N LEU A 48 -1.18 6.24 4.35
CA LEU A 48 -0.34 6.05 5.55
C LEU A 48 -0.95 6.78 6.76
N LEU A 49 -1.45 8.01 6.59
CA LEU A 49 -2.18 8.75 7.63
C LEU A 49 -3.54 8.11 7.96
N ALA A 50 -4.18 7.45 6.99
CA ALA A 50 -5.44 6.74 7.19
C ALA A 50 -5.25 5.42 7.95
N LEU A 51 -4.17 4.68 7.70
CA LEU A 51 -3.71 3.60 8.59
C LEU A 51 -3.36 4.14 9.98
N GLY A 52 -2.83 5.36 10.02
CA GLY A 52 -2.64 6.17 11.22
C GLY A 52 -3.92 6.70 11.88
N LYS A 53 -5.14 6.38 11.41
CA LYS A 53 -6.41 6.76 12.09
C LYS A 53 -6.57 6.22 13.52
N GLY A 54 -5.60 5.47 14.03
CA GLY A 54 -5.45 5.17 15.46
C GLY A 54 -4.73 6.23 16.28
N ILE A 55 -4.11 7.24 15.65
CA ILE A 55 -3.45 8.35 16.34
C ILE A 55 -4.51 9.40 16.67
N SER A 56 -4.86 9.48 17.95
CA SER A 56 -5.74 10.53 18.46
C SER A 56 -5.13 11.92 18.21
N LYS A 57 -5.97 12.96 18.23
CA LYS A 57 -5.51 14.34 18.02
C LYS A 57 -4.43 14.77 19.04
N GLU A 58 -4.45 14.20 20.24
CA GLU A 58 -3.43 14.43 21.25
C GLU A 58 -2.07 13.87 20.80
N ARG A 59 -2.06 12.65 20.25
CA ARG A 59 -0.83 11.97 19.84
C ARG A 59 -0.21 12.53 18.56
N ALA A 60 -1.04 13.07 17.67
CA ALA A 60 -0.55 13.85 16.52
C ALA A 60 0.14 15.16 16.94
N LYS A 61 -0.33 15.80 18.02
CA LYS A 61 0.30 17.01 18.57
C LYS A 61 1.62 16.71 19.27
N GLU A 62 1.70 15.59 20.01
CA GLU A 62 2.96 15.14 20.61
C GLU A 62 4.01 14.87 19.54
N TRP A 63 3.66 14.12 18.48
CA TRP A 63 4.59 13.86 17.38
C TRP A 63 5.03 15.12 16.66
N ALA A 64 4.13 16.08 16.44
CA ALA A 64 4.50 17.37 15.85
C ALA A 64 5.51 18.14 16.73
N LYS A 65 5.35 18.08 18.06
CA LYS A 65 6.26 18.70 19.02
C LYS A 65 7.63 18.00 19.04
N ASP A 66 7.65 16.67 19.05
CA ASP A 66 8.88 15.87 19.03
C ASP A 66 9.69 16.14 17.74
N VAL A 67 9.02 16.29 16.60
CA VAL A 67 9.67 16.63 15.33
C VAL A 67 10.20 18.05 15.33
N GLU A 68 9.49 19.02 15.90
CA GLU A 68 9.99 20.40 16.03
C GLU A 68 11.19 20.51 16.99
N GLU A 69 11.16 19.78 18.11
CA GLU A 69 12.28 19.72 19.05
C GLU A 69 13.51 19.08 18.40
N ALA A 70 13.34 17.94 17.73
CA ALA A 70 14.42 17.28 17.00
C ALA A 70 14.99 18.14 15.86
N ARG A 71 14.20 19.03 15.25
CA ARG A 71 14.66 19.98 14.22
C ARG A 71 15.47 21.13 14.81
N ASN A 72 15.21 21.53 16.05
CA ASN A 72 15.94 22.61 16.71
C ASN A 72 17.21 22.12 17.42
N ASP A 73 17.30 20.82 17.72
CA ASP A 73 18.49 20.17 18.29
C ASP A 73 19.55 19.81 17.24
N TRP A 74 19.24 19.90 15.94
CA TRP A 74 20.15 19.72 14.80
C TRP A 74 20.62 21.06 14.22
#